data_AF-A0A914FPS1-F1
#
_entry.id   AF-A0A914FPS1-F1
#
_cell.length_a   1.000
_cell.length_b   1.000
_cell.length_c   1.000
_cell.angle_alpha   90.00
_cell.angle_beta   90.00
_cell.angle_gamma   90.00
#
_symmetry.space_group_name_H-M   'P 1'
#
loop_
_entity.id
_entity.type
_entity.pdbx_description
1 polymer ?
#
loop_
_entity_poly.entity_id
_entity_poly.type
_entity_poly.pdbx_seq_one_letter_code
_entity_poly.pdbx_strand_id
1 'polypeptide(L)'
;MFEKIYYLCFGPSIYGKFTDDNYEMTTIEYLGSNLVKFFKGIRCCATTLFPITFYWYYKQTHGFTNITSIVNHFCIILLFYGLRTLGRAFNGEYWKMINLLLDHYKNPEDVKILHKLLVYDIDISSLHGIDPKANTNLWIPDSPMPAERFSPRAILAYICVNTFGLRMVYPGSVSLLYALCEGHFHGCRREMFRSRNIERVERYPVATVDGNIIDVVLLADRRNKGECVIVCDGNAGLYEGFMSKSFAEAGYDVIIWNPPGFGQSTGVPYPLQVMNAVNAVYALAKNVLNYDPLVYGWSIGGFPASWLAANYKIRTLFIDASFDSLLPLAKAVMPDSMENVVEYAVGRYFNMPVSEQLSRHKGNVVIFRRRFDEMIVTDRSSLEASLLSNRGNFLLRDFLHSRYSFINWTGTDDLTFFKYLHATEEQRKSRDEFQFSDSMPESVEEFRNFSPQKRAKFICALTSYHFRDLDLGHNVPLPVDATFQPVTVKIPFAFQDDMEENHES
;
A
#
# COMPACT_ATOMS: atom_id res chain seq x y z
N MET A 1 -37.71 3.46 16.25
CA MET A 1 -38.33 3.30 14.92
C MET A 1 -37.63 4.16 13.87
N PHE A 2 -37.42 5.46 14.13
CA PHE A 2 -36.70 6.37 13.22
C PHE A 2 -35.27 5.92 12.86
N GLU A 3 -34.46 5.47 13.82
CA GLU A 3 -33.11 4.94 13.53
C GLU A 3 -33.13 3.76 12.54
N LYS A 4 -34.08 2.83 12.71
CA LYS A 4 -34.22 1.68 11.82
C LYS A 4 -34.55 2.11 10.39
N ILE A 5 -35.44 3.10 10.22
CA ILE A 5 -35.77 3.67 8.90
C ILE A 5 -34.54 4.35 8.29
N TYR A 6 -33.75 5.07 9.10
CA TYR A 6 -32.49 5.67 8.66
C TYR A 6 -31.53 4.60 8.11
N TYR A 7 -31.31 3.49 8.82
CA TYR A 7 -30.42 2.43 8.34
C TYR A 7 -30.99 1.63 7.16
N LEU A 8 -32.30 1.53 6.99
CA LEU A 8 -32.87 0.99 5.75
C LEU A 8 -32.48 1.86 4.54
N CYS A 9 -32.51 3.17 4.69
CA CYS A 9 -32.19 4.12 3.62
C CYS A 9 -30.66 4.23 3.38
N PHE A 10 -29.91 4.52 4.44
CA PHE A 10 -28.50 4.92 4.38
C PHE A 10 -27.53 3.89 4.97
N GLY A 11 -28.04 2.81 5.57
CA GLY A 11 -27.22 1.78 6.20
C GLY A 11 -26.41 0.96 5.19
N PRO A 12 -25.45 0.17 5.72
CA PRO A 12 -24.46 -0.54 4.92
C PRO A 12 -25.11 -1.50 3.93
N SER A 13 -24.43 -1.73 2.82
CA SER A 13 -24.84 -2.77 1.86
C SER A 13 -24.33 -4.13 2.32
N ILE A 14 -25.12 -5.18 2.10
CA ILE A 14 -24.70 -6.57 2.30
C ILE A 14 -24.39 -7.15 0.92
N TYR A 15 -23.17 -7.62 0.71
CA TYR A 15 -22.69 -8.20 -0.55
C TYR A 15 -22.80 -9.73 -0.57
N GLY A 16 -23.03 -10.33 0.58
CA GLY A 16 -23.23 -11.76 0.77
C GLY A 16 -22.99 -12.17 2.22
N LYS A 17 -22.85 -13.48 2.44
CA LYS A 17 -22.37 -14.05 3.70
C LYS A 17 -21.21 -14.98 3.42
N PHE A 18 -20.25 -15.04 4.35
CA PHE A 18 -19.07 -15.90 4.19
C PHE A 18 -19.39 -17.37 4.48
N THR A 19 -20.31 -17.63 5.42
CA THR A 19 -20.63 -18.98 5.92
C THR A 19 -21.72 -19.71 5.14
N ASP A 20 -22.61 -18.99 4.45
CA ASP A 20 -23.69 -19.56 3.63
C ASP A 20 -24.02 -18.64 2.44
N ASP A 21 -24.74 -19.15 1.42
CA ASP A 21 -25.19 -18.36 0.27
C ASP A 21 -26.59 -17.74 0.49
N ASN A 22 -27.06 -17.64 1.74
CA ASN A 22 -28.47 -17.37 2.06
C ASN A 22 -28.88 -15.89 1.97
N TYR A 23 -27.99 -14.98 1.57
CA TYR A 23 -28.35 -13.58 1.36
C TYR A 23 -28.46 -13.25 -0.14
N GLU A 24 -29.69 -13.00 -0.58
CA GLU A 24 -29.98 -12.44 -1.90
C GLU A 24 -30.62 -11.06 -1.74
N MET A 25 -30.09 -10.07 -2.44
CA MET A 25 -30.75 -8.77 -2.54
C MET A 25 -32.08 -8.93 -3.29
N THR A 26 -33.12 -8.27 -2.81
CA THR A 26 -34.37 -8.19 -3.58
C THR A 26 -34.11 -7.40 -4.87
N THR A 27 -34.84 -7.70 -5.95
CA THR A 27 -34.70 -6.98 -7.23
C THR A 27 -34.86 -5.45 -7.05
N ILE A 28 -35.76 -5.03 -6.15
CA ILE A 28 -36.00 -3.62 -5.83
C ILE A 28 -34.80 -3.01 -5.11
N GLU A 29 -34.21 -3.71 -4.13
CA GLU A 29 -32.99 -3.25 -3.46
C GLU A 29 -31.81 -3.16 -4.44
N TYR A 30 -31.64 -4.17 -5.31
CA TYR A 30 -30.59 -4.20 -6.31
C TYR A 30 -30.68 -3.00 -7.25
N LEU A 31 -31.86 -2.73 -7.80
CA LEU A 31 -32.11 -1.58 -8.67
C LEU A 31 -31.81 -0.26 -7.95
N GLY A 32 -32.40 -0.05 -6.77
CA GLY A 32 -32.18 1.18 -5.98
C GLY A 32 -30.71 1.39 -5.63
N SER A 33 -30.02 0.32 -5.21
CA SER A 33 -28.61 0.37 -4.81
C SER A 33 -27.68 0.68 -5.97
N ASN A 34 -27.90 0.06 -7.14
CA ASN A 34 -27.07 0.31 -8.32
C ASN A 34 -27.29 1.72 -8.88
N LEU A 35 -28.52 2.24 -8.83
CA LEU A 35 -28.81 3.62 -9.25
C LEU A 35 -28.14 4.64 -8.33
N VAL A 36 -28.16 4.43 -7.01
CA VAL A 36 -27.40 5.27 -6.07
C VAL A 36 -25.90 5.23 -6.37
N LYS A 37 -25.33 4.04 -6.63
CA LYS A 37 -23.91 3.88 -6.98
C LYS A 37 -23.55 4.58 -8.30
N PHE A 38 -24.36 4.42 -9.34
CA PHE A 38 -24.14 5.05 -10.64
C PHE A 38 -24.03 6.58 -10.52
N PHE A 39 -24.93 7.21 -9.75
CA PHE A 39 -24.88 8.65 -9.52
C PHE A 39 -23.68 9.11 -8.67
N LYS A 40 -23.23 8.30 -7.70
CA LYS A 40 -21.96 8.54 -7.02
C LYS A 40 -20.78 8.49 -8.00
N GLY A 41 -20.78 7.55 -8.94
CA GLY A 41 -19.81 7.46 -10.03
C GLY A 41 -19.79 8.71 -10.92
N ILE A 42 -20.96 9.19 -11.34
CA ILE A 42 -21.09 10.45 -12.12
C ILE A 42 -20.48 11.63 -11.37
N ARG A 43 -20.77 11.78 -10.08
CA ARG A 43 -20.16 12.84 -9.25
C ARG A 43 -18.62 12.75 -9.28
N CYS A 44 -18.06 11.56 -9.15
CA CYS A 44 -16.61 11.34 -9.23
C CYS A 44 -16.05 11.77 -10.60
N CYS A 45 -16.67 11.34 -11.70
CA CYS A 45 -16.29 11.76 -13.06
C CYS A 45 -16.36 13.28 -13.23
N ALA A 46 -17.45 13.89 -12.76
CA ALA A 46 -17.66 15.33 -12.86
C ALA A 46 -16.59 16.13 -12.10
N THR A 47 -16.19 15.69 -10.91
CA THR A 47 -15.09 16.33 -10.15
C THR A 47 -13.74 16.16 -10.82
N THR A 48 -13.48 15.00 -11.42
CA THR A 48 -12.22 14.69 -12.09
C THR A 48 -12.06 15.51 -13.37
N LEU A 49 -13.13 15.60 -14.16
CA LEU A 49 -13.18 16.34 -15.41
C LEU A 49 -13.52 17.82 -15.22
N PHE A 50 -13.65 18.30 -13.98
CA PHE A 50 -14.12 19.65 -13.67
C PHE A 50 -13.40 20.75 -14.46
N PRO A 51 -12.05 20.78 -14.61
CA PRO A 51 -11.39 21.83 -15.38
C PRO A 51 -11.82 21.85 -16.86
N ILE A 52 -12.04 20.66 -17.44
CA ILE A 52 -12.44 20.49 -18.85
C ILE A 52 -13.92 20.85 -19.01
N THR A 53 -14.78 20.31 -18.15
CA THR A 53 -16.22 20.59 -18.19
C THR A 53 -16.52 22.04 -17.88
N PHE A 54 -15.78 22.67 -16.96
CA PHE A 54 -15.87 24.10 -16.65
C PHE A 54 -15.44 24.97 -17.84
N TYR A 55 -14.31 24.66 -18.49
CA TYR A 55 -13.86 25.39 -19.68
C TYR A 55 -14.85 25.27 -20.84
N TRP A 56 -15.37 24.05 -21.08
CA TRP A 56 -16.37 23.81 -22.10
C TRP A 56 -17.69 24.52 -21.79
N TYR A 57 -18.14 24.48 -20.54
CA TYR A 57 -19.32 25.21 -20.06
C TYR A 57 -19.15 26.72 -20.20
N TYR A 58 -18.02 27.28 -19.76
CA TYR A 58 -17.68 28.70 -19.91
C TYR A 58 -17.72 29.14 -21.39
N LYS A 59 -17.26 28.29 -22.30
CA LYS A 59 -17.33 28.55 -23.74
C LYS A 59 -18.74 28.41 -24.34
N GLN A 60 -19.62 27.60 -23.74
CA GLN A 60 -20.91 27.26 -24.33
C GLN A 60 -22.10 28.09 -23.81
N THR A 61 -22.05 28.72 -22.63
CA THR A 61 -23.26 29.33 -22.04
C THR A 61 -23.20 30.83 -21.71
N HIS A 62 -24.20 31.55 -22.25
CA HIS A 62 -24.73 32.85 -21.80
C HIS A 62 -25.96 32.70 -20.87
N GLY A 63 -26.14 31.60 -20.12
CA GLY A 63 -27.38 31.37 -19.35
C GLY A 63 -27.26 30.44 -18.14
N PHE A 64 -27.99 30.79 -17.08
CA PHE A 64 -28.11 30.05 -15.83
C PHE A 64 -28.80 28.68 -16.02
N THR A 65 -28.40 27.69 -15.23
CA THR A 65 -29.11 26.39 -15.13
C THR A 65 -30.53 26.59 -14.57
N ASN A 66 -31.53 26.00 -15.24
CA ASN A 66 -32.92 26.08 -14.82
C ASN A 66 -33.15 25.31 -13.50
N ILE A 67 -33.70 25.98 -12.47
CA ILE A 67 -34.01 25.42 -11.14
C ILE A 67 -34.82 24.12 -11.26
N THR A 68 -35.71 24.01 -12.25
CA THR A 68 -36.51 22.81 -12.51
C THR A 68 -35.65 21.57 -12.79
N SER A 69 -34.51 21.73 -13.47
CA SER A 69 -33.57 20.63 -13.70
C SER A 69 -32.97 20.13 -12.38
N ILE A 70 -32.58 21.05 -11.49
CA ILE A 70 -31.99 20.71 -10.19
C ILE A 70 -33.02 19.95 -9.33
N VAL A 71 -34.27 20.42 -9.28
CA VAL A 71 -35.36 19.76 -8.55
C VAL A 71 -35.61 18.35 -9.09
N ASN A 72 -35.65 18.18 -10.41
CA ASN A 72 -35.85 16.86 -11.02
C ASN A 72 -34.73 15.87 -10.66
N HIS A 73 -33.47 16.30 -10.66
CA HIS A 73 -32.35 15.45 -10.24
C HIS A 73 -32.47 15.05 -8.76
N PHE A 74 -32.88 15.98 -7.89
CA PHE A 74 -33.09 15.69 -6.48
C PHE A 74 -34.22 14.66 -6.26
N CYS A 75 -35.35 14.82 -6.96
CA CYS A 75 -36.46 13.86 -6.90
C CYS A 75 -36.06 12.45 -7.38
N ILE A 76 -35.25 12.37 -8.44
CA ILE A 76 -34.72 11.10 -8.95
C ILE A 76 -33.82 10.41 -7.91
N ILE A 77 -32.93 11.16 -7.26
CA ILE A 77 -32.08 10.62 -6.20
C ILE A 77 -32.93 10.10 -5.03
N LEU A 78 -33.94 10.86 -4.60
CA LEU A 78 -34.87 10.43 -3.55
C LEU A 78 -35.61 9.14 -3.93
N LEU A 79 -36.05 9.01 -5.18
CA LEU A 79 -36.69 7.79 -5.67
C LEU A 79 -35.76 6.58 -5.53
N PHE A 80 -34.47 6.71 -5.87
CA PHE A 80 -33.53 5.60 -5.75
C PHE A 80 -33.30 5.15 -4.31
N TYR A 81 -33.16 6.11 -3.39
CA TYR A 81 -33.11 5.80 -1.96
C TYR A 81 -34.43 5.19 -1.47
N GLY A 82 -35.58 5.63 -2.00
CA GLY A 82 -36.88 5.03 -1.72
C GLY A 82 -36.97 3.56 -2.16
N LEU A 83 -36.54 3.24 -3.38
CA LEU A 83 -36.48 1.86 -3.89
C LEU A 83 -35.56 0.99 -3.03
N ARG A 84 -34.35 1.48 -2.72
CA ARG A 84 -33.41 0.78 -1.82
C ARG A 84 -34.04 0.50 -0.46
N THR A 85 -34.67 1.50 0.14
CA THR A 85 -35.35 1.39 1.46
C THR A 85 -36.47 0.36 1.41
N LEU A 86 -37.32 0.40 0.38
CA LEU A 86 -38.44 -0.53 0.22
C LEU A 86 -37.96 -1.97 0.06
N GLY A 87 -36.97 -2.20 -0.81
CA GLY A 87 -36.39 -3.52 -1.03
C GLY A 87 -35.78 -4.14 0.23
N ARG A 88 -35.13 -3.31 1.06
CA ARG A 88 -34.56 -3.72 2.35
C ARG A 88 -35.60 -3.96 3.43
N ALA A 89 -36.69 -3.19 3.44
CA ALA A 89 -37.76 -3.34 4.43
C ALA A 89 -38.43 -4.72 4.36
N PHE A 90 -38.45 -5.34 3.18
CA PHE A 90 -38.97 -6.70 2.96
C PHE A 90 -37.90 -7.80 3.05
N ASN A 91 -36.65 -7.47 3.37
CA ASN A 91 -35.58 -8.46 3.52
C ASN A 91 -35.35 -8.79 5.00
N GLY A 92 -35.76 -9.99 5.42
CA GLY A 92 -35.64 -10.45 6.81
C GLY A 92 -34.18 -10.58 7.29
N GLU A 93 -33.25 -10.94 6.41
CA GLU A 93 -31.82 -11.02 6.75
C GLU A 93 -31.22 -9.63 6.94
N TYR A 94 -31.62 -8.65 6.13
CA TYR A 94 -31.20 -7.26 6.30
C TYR A 94 -31.63 -6.70 7.66
N TRP A 95 -32.83 -7.06 8.13
CA TRP A 95 -33.30 -6.70 9.48
C TRP A 95 -32.46 -7.32 10.60
N LYS A 96 -32.03 -8.58 10.45
CA LYS A 96 -31.11 -9.22 11.42
C LYS A 96 -29.80 -8.45 11.49
N MET A 97 -29.23 -8.11 10.34
CA MET A 97 -28.01 -7.31 10.24
C MET A 97 -28.19 -5.92 10.86
N ILE A 98 -29.28 -5.20 10.60
CA ILE A 98 -29.54 -3.88 11.24
C ILE A 98 -29.57 -4.01 12.76
N ASN A 99 -30.23 -5.03 13.31
CA ASN A 99 -30.29 -5.19 14.76
C ASN A 99 -28.88 -5.42 15.35
N LEU A 100 -28.07 -6.27 14.71
CA LEU A 100 -26.66 -6.46 15.11
C LEU A 100 -25.85 -5.18 15.00
N LEU A 101 -26.05 -4.39 13.94
CA LEU A 101 -25.39 -3.11 13.74
C LEU A 101 -25.76 -2.08 14.83
N LEU A 102 -27.05 -1.99 15.18
CA LEU A 102 -27.52 -1.12 16.26
C LEU A 102 -26.96 -1.56 17.61
N ASP A 103 -26.84 -2.86 17.85
CA ASP A 103 -26.24 -3.39 19.07
C ASP A 103 -24.72 -3.12 19.12
N HIS A 104 -24.04 -3.17 17.97
CA HIS A 104 -22.63 -2.76 17.82
C HIS A 104 -22.43 -1.30 18.16
N TYR A 105 -23.28 -0.39 17.66
CA TYR A 105 -23.16 1.03 18.00
C TYR A 105 -23.41 1.33 19.47
N LYS A 106 -24.28 0.56 20.14
CA LYS A 106 -24.51 0.69 21.58
C LYS A 106 -23.33 0.16 22.40
N ASN A 107 -22.64 -0.87 21.91
CA ASN A 107 -21.54 -1.54 22.60
C ASN A 107 -20.34 -1.73 21.66
N PRO A 108 -19.66 -0.65 21.23
CA PRO A 108 -18.64 -0.73 20.18
C PRO A 108 -17.40 -1.56 20.57
N GLU A 109 -17.16 -1.71 21.87
CA GLU A 109 -16.05 -2.51 22.42
C GLU A 109 -16.34 -4.02 22.44
N ASP A 110 -17.59 -4.45 22.20
CA ASP A 110 -17.94 -5.87 22.20
C ASP A 110 -17.58 -6.54 20.86
N VAL A 111 -16.35 -7.07 20.81
CA VAL A 111 -15.80 -7.79 19.66
C VAL A 111 -16.68 -8.99 19.24
N LYS A 112 -17.47 -9.59 20.14
CA LYS A 112 -18.35 -10.71 19.78
C LYS A 112 -19.50 -10.26 18.89
N ILE A 113 -20.04 -9.05 19.11
CA ILE A 113 -21.08 -8.47 18.25
C ILE A 113 -20.48 -8.16 16.89
N LEU A 114 -19.29 -7.56 16.87
CA LEU A 114 -18.57 -7.28 15.64
C LEU A 114 -18.30 -8.55 14.83
N HIS A 115 -17.82 -9.63 15.45
CA HIS A 115 -17.62 -10.92 14.77
C HIS A 115 -18.92 -11.50 14.18
N LYS A 116 -20.06 -11.40 14.90
CA LYS A 116 -21.37 -11.81 14.36
C LYS A 116 -21.78 -10.96 13.16
N LEU A 117 -21.47 -9.67 13.18
CA LEU A 117 -21.77 -8.75 12.10
C LEU A 117 -20.89 -9.02 10.87
N LEU A 118 -19.62 -9.34 11.06
CA LEU A 118 -18.64 -9.62 9.99
C LEU A 118 -18.78 -11.02 9.37
N VAL A 119 -19.74 -11.85 9.84
CA VAL A 119 -20.22 -13.02 9.08
C VAL A 119 -20.87 -12.57 7.76
N TYR A 120 -21.49 -11.39 7.77
CA TYR A 120 -21.98 -10.73 6.58
C TYR A 120 -20.82 -10.02 5.89
N ASP A 121 -20.70 -10.20 4.57
CA ASP A 121 -19.81 -9.38 3.75
C ASP A 121 -20.47 -8.00 3.60
N ILE A 122 -20.15 -7.07 4.49
CA ILE A 122 -20.78 -5.76 4.56
C ILE A 122 -19.81 -4.62 4.25
N ASP A 123 -20.40 -3.49 3.85
CA ASP A 123 -19.72 -2.22 3.76
C ASP A 123 -19.26 -1.76 5.16
N ILE A 124 -17.94 -1.79 5.39
CA ILE A 124 -17.37 -1.48 6.69
C ILE A 124 -17.27 0.02 6.98
N SER A 125 -17.49 0.89 5.98
CA SER A 125 -17.38 2.35 6.15
C SER A 125 -18.38 2.90 7.18
N SER A 126 -19.43 2.13 7.47
CA SER A 126 -20.44 2.48 8.48
C SER A 126 -20.09 1.95 9.88
N LEU A 127 -19.11 1.07 10.04
CA LEU A 127 -18.84 0.43 11.32
C LEU A 127 -17.99 1.30 12.24
N HIS A 128 -18.17 1.16 13.56
CA HIS A 128 -17.13 1.56 14.50
C HIS A 128 -16.00 0.54 14.39
N GLY A 129 -14.85 0.99 13.89
CA GLY A 129 -13.66 0.16 13.78
C GLY A 129 -13.02 -0.11 15.14
N ILE A 130 -12.25 -1.17 15.21
CA ILE A 130 -11.41 -1.50 16.36
C ILE A 130 -10.31 -0.44 16.44
N ASP A 131 -10.16 0.20 17.60
CA ASP A 131 -9.00 1.05 17.89
C ASP A 131 -7.87 0.16 18.43
N PRO A 132 -6.82 -0.10 17.64
CA PRO A 132 -5.74 -0.99 18.05
C PRO A 132 -4.76 -0.32 19.04
N LYS A 133 -5.03 0.92 19.48
CA LYS A 133 -4.14 1.73 20.31
C LYS A 133 -2.77 1.93 19.67
N ALA A 134 -2.79 2.41 18.43
CA ALA A 134 -1.57 2.69 17.68
C ALA A 134 -0.76 3.83 18.33
N ASN A 135 0.58 3.73 18.28
CA ASN A 135 1.44 4.79 18.79
C ASN A 135 1.33 6.02 17.88
N THR A 136 1.04 7.19 18.46
CA THR A 136 0.93 8.45 17.73
C THR A 136 2.23 9.24 17.68
N ASN A 137 3.18 8.93 18.54
CA ASN A 137 4.46 9.64 18.67
C ASN A 137 5.51 8.98 17.78
N LEU A 138 5.25 9.01 16.48
CA LEU A 138 6.11 8.40 15.46
C LEU A 138 6.72 9.47 14.57
N TRP A 139 7.89 9.16 14.03
CA TRP A 139 8.57 10.04 13.09
C TRP A 139 7.82 10.09 11.76
N ILE A 140 7.59 11.31 11.28
CA ILE A 140 6.99 11.60 9.99
C ILE A 140 8.06 12.33 9.16
N PRO A 141 8.34 11.90 7.92
CA PRO A 141 9.30 12.58 7.07
C PRO A 141 8.88 14.03 6.79
N ASP A 142 9.84 14.95 6.83
CA ASP A 142 9.59 16.34 6.48
C ASP A 142 9.22 16.47 4.99
N SER A 143 8.36 17.44 4.67
CA SER A 143 8.08 17.75 3.27
C SER A 143 9.24 18.56 2.69
N PRO A 144 9.90 18.10 1.60
CA PRO A 144 11.00 18.84 0.98
C PRO A 144 10.55 20.16 0.34
N MET A 145 9.24 20.35 0.18
CA MET A 145 8.65 21.55 -0.43
C MET A 145 7.74 22.24 0.59
N PRO A 146 8.12 23.42 1.11
CA PRO A 146 7.27 24.15 2.05
C PRO A 146 5.99 24.62 1.35
N ALA A 147 4.95 24.90 2.13
CA ALA A 147 3.72 25.44 1.59
C ALA A 147 3.92 26.86 1.06
N GLU A 148 3.81 27.03 -0.26
CA GLU A 148 3.79 28.33 -0.90
C GLU A 148 2.37 28.89 -0.97
N ARG A 149 2.20 30.14 -0.58
CA ARG A 149 0.94 30.85 -0.75
C ARG A 149 0.92 31.56 -2.10
N PHE A 150 -0.08 31.24 -2.93
CA PHE A 150 -0.42 31.98 -4.14
C PHE A 150 0.66 32.03 -5.24
N SER A 151 1.63 31.10 -5.27
CA SER A 151 2.53 30.98 -6.43
C SER A 151 1.82 30.26 -7.60
N PRO A 152 2.06 30.65 -8.87
CA PRO A 152 1.45 29.98 -10.02
C PRO A 152 1.71 28.47 -10.04
N ARG A 153 2.93 28.03 -9.68
CA ARG A 153 3.28 26.61 -9.57
C ARG A 153 2.47 25.89 -8.50
N ALA A 154 2.25 26.52 -7.34
CA ALA A 154 1.49 25.91 -6.25
C ALA A 154 0.00 25.76 -6.60
N ILE A 155 -0.57 26.75 -7.28
CA ILE A 155 -1.95 26.70 -7.77
C ILE A 155 -2.10 25.58 -8.81
N LEU A 156 -1.20 25.53 -9.81
CA LEU A 156 -1.21 24.49 -10.83
C LEU A 156 -1.02 23.10 -10.23
N ALA A 157 -0.06 22.94 -9.32
CA ALA A 157 0.18 21.68 -8.62
C ALA A 157 -1.06 21.25 -7.82
N TYR A 158 -1.71 22.17 -7.09
CA TYR A 158 -2.95 21.86 -6.37
C TYR A 158 -4.06 21.39 -7.31
N ILE A 159 -4.24 22.05 -8.46
CA ILE A 159 -5.21 21.64 -9.48
C ILE A 159 -4.85 20.24 -10.00
N CYS A 160 -3.60 19.99 -10.40
CA CYS A 160 -3.15 18.70 -10.91
C CYS A 160 -3.39 17.58 -9.89
N VAL A 161 -2.95 17.77 -8.63
CA VAL A 161 -3.09 16.80 -7.54
C VAL A 161 -4.55 16.39 -7.32
N ASN A 162 -5.46 17.37 -7.24
CA ASN A 162 -6.87 17.12 -6.91
C ASN A 162 -7.72 16.65 -8.10
N THR A 163 -7.25 16.84 -9.34
CA THR A 163 -7.96 16.40 -10.55
C THR A 163 -7.50 15.02 -11.00
N PHE A 164 -6.23 14.85 -11.39
CA PHE A 164 -5.73 13.59 -11.93
C PHE A 164 -4.53 13.01 -11.17
N GLY A 165 -3.69 13.84 -10.54
CA GLY A 165 -2.42 13.44 -9.95
C GLY A 165 -2.55 12.32 -8.92
N LEU A 166 -3.42 12.50 -7.92
CA LEU A 166 -3.69 11.47 -6.90
C LEU A 166 -4.17 10.15 -7.53
N ARG A 167 -4.99 10.23 -8.58
CA ARG A 167 -5.58 9.08 -9.26
C ARG A 167 -4.57 8.33 -10.13
N MET A 168 -3.53 9.01 -10.63
CA MET A 168 -2.41 8.36 -11.32
C MET A 168 -1.46 7.70 -10.33
N VAL A 169 -1.21 8.33 -9.18
CA VAL A 169 -0.37 7.74 -8.13
C VAL A 169 -1.04 6.51 -7.54
N TYR A 170 -2.36 6.56 -7.27
CA TYR A 170 -3.16 5.47 -6.69
C TYR A 170 -4.41 5.16 -7.51
N PRO A 171 -4.29 4.50 -8.68
CA PRO A 171 -5.43 4.14 -9.52
C PRO A 171 -6.43 3.21 -8.81
N GLY A 172 -5.99 2.38 -7.86
CA GLY A 172 -6.88 1.50 -7.09
C GLY A 172 -7.87 2.26 -6.18
N SER A 173 -7.62 3.52 -5.88
CA SER A 173 -8.54 4.40 -5.13
C SER A 173 -9.64 5.03 -6.01
N VAL A 174 -9.61 4.82 -7.33
CA VAL A 174 -10.60 5.40 -8.23
C VAL A 174 -11.92 4.65 -8.10
N SER A 175 -12.88 5.26 -7.42
CA SER A 175 -14.18 4.63 -7.11
C SER A 175 -14.94 4.13 -8.34
N LEU A 176 -14.74 4.74 -9.52
CA LEU A 176 -15.34 4.26 -10.77
C LEU A 176 -14.74 2.91 -11.21
N LEU A 177 -13.40 2.76 -11.15
CA LEU A 177 -12.73 1.51 -11.50
C LEU A 177 -13.16 0.40 -10.54
N TYR A 178 -13.22 0.71 -9.25
CA TYR A 178 -13.76 -0.21 -8.27
C TYR A 178 -15.21 -0.59 -8.59
N ALA A 179 -16.10 0.37 -8.87
CA ALA A 179 -17.51 0.09 -9.17
C ALA A 179 -17.70 -0.80 -10.41
N LEU A 180 -16.83 -0.69 -11.42
CA LEU A 180 -16.87 -1.55 -12.62
C LEU A 180 -16.45 -3.00 -12.32
N CYS A 181 -15.56 -3.20 -11.34
CA CYS A 181 -15.00 -4.50 -10.98
C CYS A 181 -15.53 -5.05 -9.64
N GLU A 182 -16.45 -4.34 -8.98
CA GLU A 182 -16.89 -4.60 -7.62
C GLU A 182 -17.42 -6.04 -7.44
N GLY A 183 -18.21 -6.53 -8.39
CA GLY A 183 -18.74 -7.89 -8.36
C GLY A 183 -17.65 -8.96 -8.39
N HIS A 184 -16.56 -8.71 -9.12
CA HIS A 184 -15.39 -9.60 -9.16
C HIS A 184 -14.66 -9.58 -7.81
N PHE A 185 -14.37 -8.40 -7.26
CA PHE A 185 -13.68 -8.27 -5.97
C PHE A 185 -14.45 -8.91 -4.81
N HIS A 186 -15.77 -8.71 -4.75
CA HIS A 186 -16.61 -9.40 -3.77
C HIS A 186 -16.60 -10.93 -3.96
N GLY A 187 -16.55 -11.38 -5.22
CA GLY A 187 -16.35 -12.79 -5.56
C GLY A 187 -15.03 -13.35 -4.99
N CYS A 188 -13.92 -12.68 -5.28
CA CYS A 188 -12.60 -13.09 -4.79
C CYS A 188 -12.51 -13.05 -3.26
N ARG A 189 -13.09 -12.04 -2.61
CA ARG A 189 -13.17 -11.99 -1.15
C ARG A 189 -13.95 -13.19 -0.60
N ARG A 190 -15.12 -13.52 -1.14
CA ARG A 190 -15.88 -14.71 -0.69
C ARG A 190 -15.12 -16.01 -0.91
N GLU A 191 -14.43 -16.15 -2.04
CA GLU A 191 -13.59 -17.32 -2.33
C GLU A 191 -12.46 -17.44 -1.31
N MET A 192 -11.83 -16.33 -0.94
CA MET A 192 -10.80 -16.29 0.10
C MET A 192 -11.32 -16.82 1.44
N PHE A 193 -12.49 -16.38 1.88
CA PHE A 193 -13.13 -16.89 3.12
C PHE A 193 -13.56 -18.37 3.03
N ARG A 194 -13.71 -18.93 1.83
CA ARG A 194 -14.07 -20.33 1.59
C ARG A 194 -12.86 -21.22 1.27
N SER A 195 -11.65 -20.64 1.23
CA SER A 195 -10.44 -21.37 0.86
C SER A 195 -10.14 -22.51 1.83
N ARG A 196 -9.98 -23.73 1.29
CA ARG A 196 -9.75 -24.94 2.09
C ARG A 196 -8.34 -25.03 2.68
N ASN A 197 -7.38 -24.32 2.09
CA ASN A 197 -5.98 -24.34 2.51
C ASN A 197 -5.69 -23.37 3.68
N ILE A 198 -6.65 -22.49 4.00
CA ILE A 198 -6.54 -21.52 5.09
C ILE A 198 -7.27 -22.09 6.32
N GLU A 199 -6.70 -21.93 7.51
CA GLU A 199 -7.32 -22.38 8.76
C GLU A 199 -8.46 -21.45 9.14
N ARG A 200 -8.15 -20.16 9.15
CA ARG A 200 -9.00 -19.12 9.67
C ARG A 200 -8.81 -17.86 8.83
N VAL A 201 -9.91 -17.30 8.37
CA VAL A 201 -9.94 -15.99 7.69
C VAL A 201 -10.76 -15.05 8.56
N GLU A 202 -10.15 -13.96 9.01
CA GLU A 202 -10.79 -12.98 9.88
C GLU A 202 -10.69 -11.59 9.28
N ARG A 203 -11.81 -10.87 9.28
CA ARG A 203 -11.89 -9.49 8.81
C ARG A 203 -11.89 -8.54 9.99
N TYR A 204 -11.22 -7.41 9.85
CA TYR A 204 -11.11 -6.38 10.87
C TYR A 204 -11.31 -5.00 10.26
N PRO A 205 -12.37 -4.25 10.61
CA PRO A 205 -12.43 -2.81 10.36
C PRO A 205 -11.55 -2.11 11.41
N VAL A 206 -10.44 -1.52 11.01
CA VAL A 206 -9.46 -0.93 11.92
C VAL A 206 -9.55 0.59 11.87
N ALA A 207 -9.76 1.22 13.02
CA ALA A 207 -9.79 2.67 13.13
C ALA A 207 -8.36 3.24 13.15
N THR A 208 -8.16 4.33 12.42
CA THR A 208 -6.91 5.09 12.41
C THR A 208 -7.01 6.36 13.24
N VAL A 209 -5.86 6.94 13.57
CA VAL A 209 -5.74 8.18 14.35
C VAL A 209 -6.40 9.40 13.68
N ASP A 210 -6.56 9.37 12.37
CA ASP A 210 -7.20 10.40 11.56
C ASP A 210 -8.68 10.10 11.23
N GLY A 211 -9.28 9.10 11.89
CA GLY A 211 -10.71 8.80 11.80
C GLY A 211 -11.11 7.98 10.57
N ASN A 212 -10.14 7.41 9.85
CA ASN A 212 -10.43 6.45 8.78
C ASN A 212 -10.68 5.05 9.35
N ILE A 213 -11.39 4.25 8.58
CA ILE A 213 -11.62 2.83 8.83
C ILE A 213 -10.94 2.06 7.71
N ILE A 214 -10.00 1.20 8.06
CA ILE A 214 -9.19 0.41 7.14
C ILE A 214 -9.69 -1.03 7.13
N ASP A 215 -9.94 -1.55 5.94
CA ASP A 215 -10.36 -2.93 5.72
C ASP A 215 -9.15 -3.85 5.77
N VAL A 216 -9.05 -4.66 6.82
CA VAL A 216 -7.93 -5.57 7.08
C VAL A 216 -8.44 -7.00 7.13
N VAL A 217 -7.67 -7.94 6.58
CA VAL A 217 -7.94 -9.37 6.65
C VAL A 217 -6.69 -10.09 7.17
N LEU A 218 -6.90 -10.98 8.14
CA LEU A 218 -5.93 -11.99 8.57
C LEU A 218 -6.24 -13.30 7.87
N LEU A 219 -5.25 -13.87 7.20
CA LEU A 219 -5.24 -15.22 6.67
C LEU A 219 -4.33 -16.07 7.56
N ALA A 220 -4.90 -16.89 8.43
CA ALA A 220 -4.13 -17.81 9.27
C ALA A 220 -3.96 -19.17 8.57
N ASP A 221 -2.72 -19.57 8.32
CA ASP A 221 -2.42 -20.81 7.61
C ASP A 221 -2.36 -22.01 8.57
N ARG A 222 -2.98 -23.13 8.18
CA ARG A 222 -3.02 -24.38 8.97
C ARG A 222 -1.65 -24.97 9.26
N ARG A 223 -0.65 -24.62 8.44
CA ARG A 223 0.73 -25.11 8.51
C ARG A 223 1.62 -24.23 9.38
N ASN A 224 1.12 -23.07 9.83
CA ASN A 224 1.97 -22.03 10.38
C ASN A 224 2.66 -22.45 11.70
N LYS A 225 3.92 -22.02 11.83
CA LYS A 225 4.82 -22.20 12.97
C LYS A 225 4.92 -20.94 13.84
N GLY A 226 4.00 -19.98 13.67
CA GLY A 226 3.91 -18.75 14.46
C GLY A 226 4.51 -17.50 13.79
N GLU A 227 4.77 -17.52 12.48
CA GLU A 227 5.25 -16.33 11.76
C GLU A 227 4.11 -15.64 10.99
N CYS A 228 4.07 -14.31 11.04
CA CYS A 228 3.09 -13.48 10.35
C CYS A 228 3.78 -12.42 9.51
N VAL A 229 3.22 -12.06 8.36
CA VAL A 229 3.69 -10.97 7.51
C VAL A 229 2.57 -9.96 7.26
N ILE A 230 2.88 -8.67 7.42
CA ILE A 230 2.05 -7.57 6.92
C ILE A 230 2.46 -7.29 5.48
N VAL A 231 1.51 -7.39 4.56
CA VAL A 231 1.72 -7.13 3.12
C VAL A 231 1.22 -5.74 2.77
N CYS A 232 2.11 -4.90 2.28
CA CYS A 232 1.82 -3.59 1.69
C CYS A 232 1.86 -3.73 0.16
N ASP A 233 0.68 -3.78 -0.46
CA ASP A 233 0.49 -4.02 -1.89
C ASP A 233 0.73 -2.74 -2.75
N GLY A 234 0.68 -2.91 -4.07
CA GLY A 234 0.92 -1.87 -5.06
C GLY A 234 -0.21 -0.86 -5.19
N ASN A 235 -0.01 0.17 -6.03
CA ASN A 235 -0.91 1.32 -6.14
C ASN A 235 -2.25 1.07 -6.85
N ALA A 236 -2.41 -0.11 -7.46
CA ALA A 236 -3.67 -0.63 -8.01
C ALA A 236 -4.15 -1.87 -7.27
N GLY A 237 -3.38 -2.35 -6.28
CA GLY A 237 -3.65 -3.58 -5.56
C GLY A 237 -4.80 -3.41 -4.58
N LEU A 238 -5.82 -4.25 -4.74
CA LEU A 238 -6.84 -4.49 -3.74
C LEU A 238 -6.54 -5.85 -3.12
N TYR A 239 -6.63 -5.98 -1.80
CA TYR A 239 -6.34 -7.25 -1.15
C TYR A 239 -7.24 -8.37 -1.66
N GLU A 240 -8.44 -8.04 -2.16
CA GLU A 240 -9.38 -8.98 -2.76
C GLU A 240 -8.80 -9.67 -4.00
N GLY A 241 -7.95 -8.98 -4.78
CA GLY A 241 -7.24 -9.59 -5.91
C GLY A 241 -6.06 -10.45 -5.49
N PHE A 242 -5.53 -10.20 -4.27
CA PHE A 242 -4.43 -10.91 -3.60
C PHE A 242 -3.27 -11.25 -4.56
N MET A 243 -2.54 -10.22 -5.02
CA MET A 243 -1.42 -10.38 -5.97
C MET A 243 -0.19 -11.03 -5.32
N SER A 244 -0.02 -10.89 -4.01
CA SER A 244 1.13 -11.40 -3.24
C SER A 244 0.79 -12.67 -2.44
N LYS A 245 0.27 -13.71 -3.12
CA LYS A 245 -0.15 -14.99 -2.48
C LYS A 245 0.99 -15.80 -1.89
N SER A 246 2.21 -15.51 -2.30
CA SER A 246 3.40 -16.31 -2.08
C SER A 246 3.69 -16.58 -0.61
N PHE A 247 3.43 -15.61 0.28
CA PHE A 247 3.60 -15.79 1.72
C PHE A 247 2.56 -16.73 2.34
N ALA A 248 1.31 -16.66 1.90
CA ALA A 248 0.29 -17.61 2.33
C ALA A 248 0.60 -19.00 1.77
N GLU A 249 1.04 -19.12 0.51
CA GLU A 249 1.44 -20.40 -0.09
C GLU A 249 2.67 -21.01 0.61
N ALA A 250 3.58 -20.16 1.07
CA ALA A 250 4.68 -20.47 1.97
C ALA A 250 4.23 -20.92 3.39
N GLY A 251 3.00 -20.65 3.80
CA GLY A 251 2.48 -21.06 5.11
C GLY A 251 2.76 -20.07 6.24
N TYR A 252 3.01 -18.80 5.91
CA TYR A 252 2.95 -17.70 6.88
C TYR A 252 1.49 -17.31 7.11
N ASP A 253 1.18 -16.80 8.30
CA ASP A 253 -0.01 -15.99 8.47
C ASP A 253 0.19 -14.67 7.74
N VAL A 254 -0.85 -14.18 7.07
CA VAL A 254 -0.77 -12.98 6.24
C VAL A 254 -1.81 -11.98 6.68
N ILE A 255 -1.35 -10.78 7.04
CA ILE A 255 -2.19 -9.61 7.24
C ILE A 255 -2.16 -8.78 5.96
N ILE A 256 -3.30 -8.70 5.29
CA ILE A 256 -3.53 -7.89 4.10
C ILE A 256 -4.54 -6.80 4.39
N TRP A 257 -4.42 -5.68 3.71
CA TRP A 257 -5.24 -4.51 3.97
C TRP A 257 -5.40 -3.65 2.73
N ASN A 258 -6.51 -2.91 2.66
CA ASN A 258 -6.75 -1.92 1.61
C ASN A 258 -6.32 -0.54 2.11
N PRO A 259 -5.44 0.20 1.39
CA PRO A 259 -5.06 1.56 1.77
C PRO A 259 -6.26 2.52 1.87
N PRO A 260 -6.11 3.71 2.48
CA PRO A 260 -7.18 4.71 2.52
C PRO A 260 -7.76 4.99 1.13
N GLY A 261 -9.09 4.95 1.01
CA GLY A 261 -9.81 5.15 -0.25
C GLY A 261 -9.81 3.95 -1.21
N PHE A 262 -9.21 2.80 -0.84
CA PHE A 262 -9.27 1.57 -1.61
C PHE A 262 -10.40 0.66 -1.12
N GLY A 263 -11.11 0.04 -2.05
CA GLY A 263 -12.14 -0.95 -1.74
C GLY A 263 -13.18 -0.39 -0.78
N GLN A 264 -13.21 -0.94 0.44
CA GLN A 264 -14.12 -0.51 1.51
C GLN A 264 -13.43 0.32 2.62
N SER A 265 -12.12 0.56 2.50
CA SER A 265 -11.41 1.49 3.38
C SER A 265 -11.85 2.92 3.10
N THR A 266 -12.06 3.70 4.16
CA THR A 266 -12.40 5.13 4.04
C THR A 266 -11.14 5.98 3.85
N GLY A 267 -11.33 7.28 3.63
CA GLY A 267 -10.23 8.23 3.47
C GLY A 267 -9.73 8.37 2.04
N VAL A 268 -8.51 8.88 1.91
CA VAL A 268 -7.86 9.23 0.64
C VAL A 268 -6.37 8.87 0.75
N PRO A 269 -5.74 8.25 -0.27
CA PRO A 269 -4.39 7.69 -0.14
C PRO A 269 -3.28 8.76 -0.21
N TYR A 270 -3.41 9.84 0.56
CA TYR A 270 -2.30 10.75 0.80
C TYR A 270 -1.26 10.09 1.70
N PRO A 271 0.05 10.40 1.54
CA PRO A 271 1.12 9.76 2.30
C PRO A 271 0.87 9.69 3.82
N LEU A 272 0.38 10.77 4.42
CA LEU A 272 0.07 10.81 5.85
C LEU A 272 -1.03 9.80 6.25
N GLN A 273 -2.12 9.70 5.48
CA GLN A 273 -3.18 8.74 5.77
C GLN A 273 -2.71 7.30 5.54
N VAL A 274 -1.86 7.07 4.54
CA VAL A 274 -1.25 5.75 4.28
C VAL A 274 -0.35 5.33 5.45
N MET A 275 0.45 6.25 6.01
CA MET A 275 1.25 6.00 7.21
C MET A 275 0.37 5.74 8.45
N ASN A 276 -0.68 6.53 8.65
CA ASN A 276 -1.65 6.31 9.73
C ASN A 276 -2.36 4.96 9.61
N ALA A 277 -2.71 4.54 8.39
CA ALA A 277 -3.33 3.27 8.11
C ALA A 277 -2.39 2.10 8.40
N VAL A 278 -1.16 2.11 7.87
CA VAL A 278 -0.21 1.02 8.12
C VAL A 278 0.20 0.94 9.60
N ASN A 279 0.25 2.07 10.30
CA ASN A 279 0.44 2.12 11.75
C ASN A 279 -0.69 1.38 12.49
N ALA A 280 -1.95 1.64 12.13
CA ALA A 280 -3.09 0.97 12.72
C ALA A 280 -3.10 -0.54 12.42
N VAL A 281 -2.70 -0.94 11.20
CA VAL A 281 -2.53 -2.36 10.82
C VAL A 281 -1.43 -3.03 11.65
N TYR A 282 -0.29 -2.37 11.85
CA TYR A 282 0.79 -2.88 12.69
C TYR A 282 0.35 -3.00 14.16
N ALA A 283 -0.36 -2.00 14.68
CA ALA A 283 -0.90 -2.04 16.03
C ALA A 283 -1.95 -3.14 16.21
N LEU A 284 -2.81 -3.40 15.20
CA LEU A 284 -3.72 -4.55 15.22
C LEU A 284 -2.93 -5.84 15.35
N ALA A 285 -1.91 -6.03 14.50
CA ALA A 285 -1.07 -7.22 14.51
C ALA A 285 -0.41 -7.43 15.89
N LYS A 286 0.16 -6.36 16.46
CA LYS A 286 0.94 -6.43 17.71
C LYS A 286 0.07 -6.51 18.96
N ASN A 287 -0.91 -5.62 19.10
CA ASN A 287 -1.64 -5.39 20.34
C ASN A 287 -2.91 -6.25 20.45
N VAL A 288 -3.54 -6.59 19.31
CA VAL A 288 -4.80 -7.33 19.28
C VAL A 288 -4.57 -8.79 18.91
N LEU A 289 -3.75 -9.03 17.88
CA LEU A 289 -3.50 -10.37 17.34
C LEU A 289 -2.25 -11.05 17.95
N ASN A 290 -1.44 -10.31 18.71
CA ASN A 290 -0.23 -10.79 19.40
C ASN A 290 0.86 -11.37 18.47
N TYR A 291 0.99 -10.85 17.25
CA TYR A 291 2.08 -11.18 16.34
C TYR A 291 3.28 -10.24 16.50
N ASP A 292 4.47 -10.74 16.15
CA ASP A 292 5.64 -9.91 15.83
C ASP A 292 5.89 -9.97 14.32
N PRO A 293 5.19 -9.12 13.54
CA PRO A 293 5.08 -9.34 12.10
C PRO A 293 6.37 -8.98 11.36
N LEU A 294 6.69 -9.81 10.37
CA LEU A 294 7.51 -9.40 9.23
C LEU A 294 6.75 -8.37 8.39
N VAL A 295 7.47 -7.57 7.61
CA VAL A 295 6.84 -6.58 6.74
C VAL A 295 7.32 -6.77 5.32
N TYR A 296 6.39 -6.81 4.38
CA TYR A 296 6.66 -6.88 2.95
C TYR A 296 6.02 -5.68 2.26
N GLY A 297 6.77 -5.00 1.39
CA GLY A 297 6.29 -3.93 0.55
C GLY A 297 6.61 -4.17 -0.92
N TRP A 298 5.58 -4.21 -1.77
CA TRP A 298 5.75 -4.31 -3.22
C TRP A 298 5.45 -2.98 -3.89
N SER A 299 6.28 -2.56 -4.84
CA SER A 299 6.04 -1.33 -5.62
C SER A 299 5.89 -0.12 -4.70
N ILE A 300 4.82 0.66 -4.86
CA ILE A 300 4.50 1.79 -3.96
C ILE A 300 4.34 1.36 -2.49
N GLY A 301 3.99 0.09 -2.23
CA GLY A 301 3.87 -0.50 -0.91
C GLY A 301 5.18 -0.51 -0.12
N GLY A 302 6.33 -0.30 -0.79
CA GLY A 302 7.61 -0.05 -0.13
C GLY A 302 7.61 1.22 0.74
N PHE A 303 6.79 2.22 0.42
CA PHE A 303 6.64 3.45 1.24
C PHE A 303 6.06 3.16 2.65
N PRO A 304 4.85 2.61 2.81
CA PRO A 304 4.34 2.28 4.15
C PRO A 304 5.21 1.22 4.86
N ALA A 305 5.76 0.25 4.12
CA ALA A 305 6.60 -0.81 4.69
C ALA A 305 7.91 -0.27 5.30
N SER A 306 8.63 0.58 4.56
CA SER A 306 9.86 1.22 5.07
C SER A 306 9.57 2.24 6.16
N TRP A 307 8.42 2.93 6.13
CA TRP A 307 8.02 3.82 7.22
C TRP A 307 7.76 3.07 8.53
N LEU A 308 7.13 1.89 8.49
CA LEU A 308 7.04 1.03 9.68
C LEU A 308 8.44 0.67 10.20
N ALA A 309 9.35 0.30 9.30
CA ALA A 309 10.71 -0.09 9.65
C ALA A 309 11.54 1.08 10.24
N ALA A 310 11.23 2.32 9.85
CA ALA A 310 11.84 3.53 10.41
C ALA A 310 11.38 3.85 11.84
N ASN A 311 10.23 3.31 12.26
CA ASN A 311 9.54 3.64 13.51
C ASN A 311 9.47 2.48 14.50
N TYR A 312 9.58 1.24 14.01
CA TYR A 312 9.47 0.03 14.80
C TYR A 312 10.65 -0.91 14.56
N LYS A 313 10.97 -1.73 15.56
CA LYS A 313 11.95 -2.82 15.44
C LYS A 313 11.34 -3.98 14.65
N ILE A 314 11.32 -3.85 13.32
CA ILE A 314 10.92 -4.92 12.41
C ILE A 314 12.06 -5.93 12.28
N ARG A 315 11.78 -7.22 12.49
CA ARG A 315 12.78 -8.29 12.42
C ARG A 315 13.37 -8.42 11.01
N THR A 316 12.50 -8.55 10.01
CA THR A 316 12.87 -8.57 8.60
C THR A 316 11.88 -7.73 7.79
N LEU A 317 12.45 -6.84 6.98
CA LEU A 317 11.75 -6.04 5.99
C LEU A 317 12.10 -6.57 4.60
N PHE A 318 11.07 -6.93 3.83
CA PHE A 318 11.20 -7.30 2.43
C PHE A 318 10.69 -6.14 1.56
N ILE A 319 11.51 -5.65 0.64
CA ILE A 319 11.15 -4.61 -0.32
C ILE A 319 11.28 -5.21 -1.72
N ASP A 320 10.17 -5.35 -2.44
CA ASP A 320 10.15 -5.94 -3.78
C ASP A 320 9.72 -4.92 -4.82
N ALA A 321 10.52 -4.78 -5.89
CA ALA A 321 10.21 -3.93 -7.03
C ALA A 321 9.80 -2.52 -6.60
N SER A 322 10.53 -1.91 -5.68
CA SER A 322 10.23 -0.58 -5.15
C SER A 322 11.33 0.42 -5.51
N PHE A 323 11.20 1.64 -5.02
CA PHE A 323 11.98 2.81 -5.44
C PHE A 323 12.57 3.56 -4.25
N ASP A 324 13.59 4.37 -4.51
CA ASP A 324 14.22 5.30 -3.55
C ASP A 324 13.32 6.49 -3.20
N SER A 325 12.68 7.07 -4.22
CA SER A 325 11.77 8.21 -4.12
C SER A 325 10.79 8.23 -5.30
N LEU A 326 9.61 8.81 -5.12
CA LEU A 326 8.58 8.87 -6.17
C LEU A 326 8.94 9.86 -7.30
N LEU A 327 9.68 10.93 -6.99
CA LEU A 327 9.90 12.05 -7.91
C LEU A 327 10.55 11.65 -9.25
N PRO A 328 11.63 10.85 -9.30
CA PRO A 328 12.22 10.41 -10.56
C PRO A 328 11.24 9.64 -11.46
N LEU A 329 10.40 8.78 -10.86
CA LEU A 329 9.37 8.04 -11.61
C LEU A 329 8.29 8.96 -12.17
N ALA A 330 7.86 9.95 -11.37
CA ALA A 330 6.88 10.94 -11.83
C ALA A 330 7.42 11.80 -12.99
N LYS A 331 8.67 12.26 -12.90
CA LYS A 331 9.32 13.03 -13.97
C LYS A 331 9.48 12.21 -15.27
N ALA A 332 9.74 10.91 -15.16
CA ALA A 332 9.85 10.03 -16.33
C ALA A 332 8.53 9.76 -17.06
N VAL A 333 7.38 10.08 -16.45
CA VAL A 333 6.05 9.87 -17.04
C VAL A 333 5.41 11.20 -17.47
N MET A 334 5.68 12.28 -16.74
CA MET A 334 5.10 13.59 -16.99
C MET A 334 5.83 14.34 -18.10
N PRO A 335 5.17 15.25 -18.84
CA PRO A 335 5.85 16.07 -19.84
C PRO A 335 6.93 16.98 -19.23
N ASP A 336 8.07 17.10 -19.89
CA ASP A 336 9.20 17.94 -19.43
C ASP A 336 8.79 19.39 -19.15
N SER A 337 7.83 19.94 -19.90
CA SER A 337 7.30 21.30 -19.69
C SER A 337 6.62 21.51 -18.33
N MET A 338 6.28 20.43 -17.63
CA MET A 338 5.63 20.45 -16.32
C MET A 338 6.59 20.12 -15.16
N GLU A 339 7.89 19.95 -15.42
CA GLU A 339 8.89 19.52 -14.44
C GLU A 339 8.81 20.28 -13.11
N ASN A 340 8.81 21.62 -13.15
CA ASN A 340 8.71 22.46 -11.94
C ASN A 340 7.40 22.25 -11.15
N VAL A 341 6.29 21.97 -11.84
CA VAL A 341 4.99 21.70 -11.21
C VAL A 341 4.98 20.30 -10.61
N VAL A 342 5.58 19.32 -11.29
CA VAL A 342 5.71 17.94 -10.83
C VAL A 342 6.60 17.86 -9.59
N GLU A 343 7.75 18.53 -9.59
CA GLU A 343 8.65 18.60 -8.43
C GLU A 343 7.94 19.16 -7.20
N TYR A 344 7.24 20.29 -7.35
CA TYR A 344 6.48 20.86 -6.26
C TYR A 344 5.32 19.97 -5.83
N ALA A 345 4.55 19.40 -6.77
CA ALA A 345 3.41 18.54 -6.48
C ALA A 345 3.81 17.27 -5.73
N VAL A 346 4.85 16.57 -6.21
CA VAL A 346 5.35 15.35 -5.58
C VAL A 346 5.97 15.68 -4.24
N GLY A 347 6.87 16.65 -4.16
CA GLY A 347 7.53 17.00 -2.90
C GLY A 347 6.56 17.50 -1.82
N ARG A 348 5.48 18.19 -2.20
CA ARG A 348 4.50 18.75 -1.24
C ARG A 348 3.41 17.77 -0.85
N TYR A 349 2.86 17.00 -1.79
CA TYR A 349 1.64 16.22 -1.59
C TYR A 349 1.86 14.71 -1.64
N PHE A 350 2.93 14.24 -2.30
CA PHE A 350 3.23 12.82 -2.50
C PHE A 350 4.66 12.46 -2.08
N ASN A 351 5.18 13.09 -1.01
CA ASN A 351 6.51 12.78 -0.53
C ASN A 351 6.56 11.32 -0.04
N MET A 352 7.38 10.50 -0.68
CA MET A 352 7.59 9.09 -0.35
C MET A 352 9.10 8.82 -0.32
N PRO A 353 9.80 9.20 0.75
CA PRO A 353 11.25 9.12 0.82
C PRO A 353 11.69 7.75 1.37
N VAL A 354 11.50 6.69 0.57
CA VAL A 354 11.76 5.30 0.97
C VAL A 354 13.22 5.09 1.40
N SER A 355 14.19 5.67 0.68
CA SER A 355 15.61 5.62 1.08
C SER A 355 15.87 6.24 2.45
N GLU A 356 15.25 7.40 2.74
CA GLU A 356 15.37 8.08 4.04
C GLU A 356 14.75 7.23 5.15
N GLN A 357 13.58 6.65 4.90
CA GLN A 357 12.90 5.76 5.84
C GLN A 357 13.77 4.53 6.15
N LEU A 358 14.35 3.89 5.13
CA LEU A 358 15.24 2.74 5.32
C LEU A 358 16.54 3.09 6.07
N SER A 359 17.07 4.29 5.91
CA SER A 359 18.31 4.71 6.60
C SER A 359 18.19 4.68 8.13
N ARG A 360 16.96 4.82 8.64
CA ARG A 360 16.62 4.76 10.07
C ARG A 360 16.40 3.33 10.55
N HIS A 361 16.15 2.39 9.64
CA HIS A 361 15.92 1.02 10.01
C HIS A 361 17.24 0.27 10.22
N LYS A 362 17.30 -0.43 11.34
CA LYS A 362 18.48 -1.18 11.79
C LYS A 362 18.33 -2.70 11.58
N GLY A 363 17.11 -3.22 11.49
CA GLY A 363 16.84 -4.65 11.26
C GLY A 363 17.28 -5.17 9.88
N ASN A 364 16.97 -6.45 9.63
CA ASN A 364 17.33 -7.11 8.38
C ASN A 364 16.48 -6.57 7.22
N VAL A 365 17.12 -6.23 6.10
CA VAL A 365 16.45 -5.73 4.88
C VAL A 365 16.84 -6.62 3.71
N VAL A 366 15.85 -7.11 2.99
CA VAL A 366 16.01 -7.84 1.73
C VAL A 366 15.31 -7.06 0.62
N ILE A 367 16.07 -6.60 -0.36
CA ILE A 367 15.62 -5.86 -1.53
C ILE A 367 15.60 -6.80 -2.73
N PHE A 368 14.41 -7.05 -3.26
CA PHE A 368 14.20 -7.74 -4.53
C PHE A 368 14.11 -6.71 -5.66
N ARG A 369 15.03 -6.79 -6.62
CA ARG A 369 14.89 -6.09 -7.91
C ARG A 369 14.39 -7.09 -8.94
N ARG A 370 13.46 -6.63 -9.77
CA ARG A 370 12.94 -7.38 -10.90
C ARG A 370 13.65 -6.90 -12.17
N ARG A 371 14.31 -7.82 -12.87
CA ARG A 371 15.18 -7.50 -14.00
C ARG A 371 14.40 -6.98 -15.21
N PHE A 372 13.17 -7.45 -15.41
CA PHE A 372 12.30 -7.06 -16.52
C PHE A 372 11.21 -6.08 -16.06
N ASP A 373 11.46 -5.32 -14.99
CA ASP A 373 10.51 -4.35 -14.46
C ASP A 373 10.30 -3.18 -15.44
N GLU A 374 9.05 -3.00 -15.87
CA GLU A 374 8.62 -1.95 -16.79
C GLU A 374 8.10 -0.68 -16.09
N MET A 375 7.85 -0.78 -14.78
CA MET A 375 7.19 0.26 -13.97
C MET A 375 8.18 1.09 -13.17
N ILE A 376 9.17 0.44 -12.56
CA ILE A 376 10.11 1.02 -11.58
C ILE A 376 11.41 1.48 -12.26
N VAL A 377 11.26 2.01 -13.47
CA VAL A 377 12.35 2.44 -14.35
C VAL A 377 12.08 3.84 -14.88
N THR A 378 13.13 4.61 -15.15
CA THR A 378 13.01 5.97 -15.71
C THR A 378 13.37 6.07 -17.18
N ASP A 379 14.03 5.05 -17.75
CA ASP A 379 14.34 4.96 -19.17
C ASP A 379 13.81 3.62 -19.73
N ARG A 380 12.95 3.71 -20.74
CA ARG A 380 12.30 2.54 -21.38
C ARG A 380 12.77 2.32 -22.83
N SER A 381 13.86 2.96 -23.23
CA SER A 381 14.39 2.91 -24.61
C SER A 381 14.90 1.52 -25.01
N SER A 382 15.43 0.77 -24.05
CA SER A 382 15.92 -0.59 -24.23
C SER A 382 15.87 -1.37 -22.91
N LEU A 383 16.03 -2.69 -22.97
CA LEU A 383 16.12 -3.52 -21.78
C LEU A 383 17.33 -3.15 -20.91
N GLU A 384 18.47 -2.82 -21.52
CA GLU A 384 19.67 -2.39 -20.80
C GLU A 384 19.43 -1.04 -20.10
N ALA A 385 18.87 -0.06 -20.81
CA ALA A 385 18.52 1.24 -20.22
C ALA A 385 17.47 1.13 -19.10
N SER A 386 16.51 0.22 -19.23
CA SER A 386 15.52 -0.08 -18.18
C SER A 386 16.20 -0.64 -16.94
N LEU A 387 17.12 -1.61 -17.12
CA LEU A 387 17.87 -2.20 -16.01
C LEU A 387 18.75 -1.15 -15.29
N LEU A 388 19.41 -0.29 -16.05
CA LEU A 388 20.27 0.79 -15.55
C LEU A 388 19.47 1.80 -14.72
N SER A 389 18.32 2.20 -15.25
CA SER A 389 17.47 3.23 -14.69
C SER A 389 16.50 2.73 -13.62
N ASN A 390 16.55 1.43 -13.29
CA ASN A 390 15.70 0.84 -12.27
C ASN A 390 15.93 1.50 -10.90
N ARG A 391 14.87 2.01 -10.29
CA ARG A 391 14.94 2.76 -9.02
C ARG A 391 15.35 1.90 -7.83
N GLY A 392 15.20 0.58 -7.92
CA GLY A 392 15.74 -0.35 -6.94
C GLY A 392 17.28 -0.32 -6.83
N ASN A 393 17.98 0.05 -7.91
CA ASN A 393 19.45 0.23 -7.87
C ASN A 393 19.84 1.39 -6.94
N PHE A 394 19.12 2.51 -7.06
CA PHE A 394 19.37 3.71 -6.27
C PHE A 394 18.93 3.51 -4.81
N LEU A 395 17.80 2.84 -4.59
CA LEU A 395 17.35 2.46 -3.25
C LEU A 395 18.39 1.60 -2.52
N LEU A 396 18.90 0.57 -3.18
CA LEU A 396 19.93 -0.31 -2.64
C LEU A 396 21.23 0.45 -2.34
N ARG A 397 21.63 1.35 -3.25
CA ARG A 397 22.79 2.20 -3.04
C ARG A 397 22.61 3.06 -1.79
N ASP A 398 21.53 3.83 -1.68
CA ASP A 398 21.26 4.71 -0.55
C ASP A 398 21.17 3.93 0.78
N PHE A 399 20.57 2.74 0.74
CA PHE A 399 20.51 1.83 1.88
C PHE A 399 21.91 1.38 2.32
N LEU A 400 22.76 0.91 1.40
CA LEU A 400 24.11 0.46 1.76
C LEU A 400 25.00 1.63 2.22
N HIS A 401 24.85 2.81 1.61
CA HIS A 401 25.53 4.03 2.04
C HIS A 401 25.16 4.43 3.48
N SER A 402 23.88 4.39 3.83
CA SER A 402 23.42 4.74 5.17
C SER A 402 23.73 3.65 6.20
N ARG A 403 23.60 2.37 5.83
CA ARG A 403 23.89 1.23 6.71
C ARG A 403 25.37 1.08 7.01
N TYR A 404 26.22 1.30 6.02
CA TYR A 404 27.67 1.14 6.09
C TYR A 404 28.37 2.47 5.82
N SER A 405 28.08 3.47 6.65
CA SER A 405 28.58 4.86 6.50
C SER A 405 30.10 4.99 6.54
N PHE A 406 30.80 3.99 7.06
CA PHE A 406 32.27 3.92 7.05
C PHE A 406 32.84 3.64 5.65
N ILE A 407 32.03 3.15 4.71
CA ILE A 407 32.41 2.94 3.31
C ILE A 407 32.40 4.29 2.62
N ASN A 408 33.58 4.77 2.20
CA ASN A 408 33.67 5.91 1.32
C ASN A 408 33.47 5.44 -0.12
N TRP A 409 32.26 5.62 -0.66
CA TRP A 409 31.89 5.22 -2.01
C TRP A 409 32.56 6.14 -3.03
N THR A 410 33.81 5.82 -3.37
CA THR A 410 34.61 6.56 -4.35
C THR A 410 34.47 5.95 -5.75
N GLY A 411 34.94 6.64 -6.79
CA GLY A 411 34.64 6.31 -8.20
C GLY A 411 34.83 4.84 -8.61
N THR A 412 35.83 4.13 -8.09
CA THR A 412 36.03 2.70 -8.39
C THR A 412 35.01 1.79 -7.70
N ASP A 413 34.59 2.15 -6.50
CA ASP A 413 33.63 1.40 -5.69
C ASP A 413 32.24 1.50 -6.33
N ASP A 414 31.81 2.73 -6.65
CA ASP A 414 30.51 3.00 -7.28
C ASP A 414 30.43 2.35 -8.67
N LEU A 415 31.51 2.43 -9.47
CA LEU A 415 31.57 1.78 -10.78
C LEU A 415 31.46 0.26 -10.66
N THR A 416 32.13 -0.36 -9.68
CA THR A 416 32.09 -1.82 -9.50
C THR A 416 30.73 -2.27 -8.99
N PHE A 417 30.12 -1.51 -8.10
CA PHE A 417 28.76 -1.74 -7.63
C PHE A 417 27.75 -1.75 -8.78
N PHE A 418 27.74 -0.72 -9.64
CA PHE A 418 26.83 -0.73 -10.80
C PHE A 418 27.17 -1.84 -11.80
N LYS A 419 28.46 -2.14 -12.06
CA LYS A 419 28.84 -3.31 -12.86
C LYS A 419 28.28 -4.62 -12.28
N TYR A 420 28.34 -4.79 -10.96
CA TYR A 420 27.75 -5.93 -10.27
C TYR A 420 26.24 -5.99 -10.50
N LEU A 421 25.54 -4.86 -10.37
CA LEU A 421 24.11 -4.79 -10.62
C LEU A 421 23.73 -5.06 -12.08
N HIS A 422 24.60 -4.81 -13.05
CA HIS A 422 24.31 -5.14 -14.47
C HIS A 422 24.64 -6.58 -14.81
N ALA A 423 25.54 -7.21 -14.04
CA ALA A 423 25.93 -8.59 -14.26
C ALA A 423 24.77 -9.55 -13.96
N THR A 424 24.66 -10.63 -14.74
CA THR A 424 23.73 -11.74 -14.44
C THR A 424 24.16 -12.49 -13.19
N GLU A 425 23.27 -13.28 -12.60
CA GLU A 425 23.61 -14.12 -11.45
C GLU A 425 24.81 -15.04 -11.75
N GLU A 426 24.86 -15.65 -12.93
CA GLU A 426 25.99 -16.47 -13.38
C GLU A 426 27.29 -15.67 -13.48
N GLN A 427 27.24 -14.44 -14.00
CA GLN A 427 28.40 -13.56 -14.09
C GLN A 427 28.87 -13.12 -12.70
N ARG A 428 27.95 -12.81 -11.78
CA ARG A 428 28.27 -12.50 -10.38
C ARG A 428 28.97 -13.67 -9.69
N LYS A 429 28.57 -14.91 -9.97
CA LYS A 429 29.17 -16.13 -9.41
C LYS A 429 30.51 -16.52 -10.05
N SER A 430 30.71 -16.23 -11.33
CA SER A 430 31.88 -16.71 -12.08
C SER A 430 33.04 -15.71 -12.17
N ARG A 431 32.78 -14.40 -12.08
CA ARG A 431 33.83 -13.38 -12.23
C ARG A 431 34.53 -13.05 -10.92
N ASP A 432 35.86 -13.17 -10.92
CA ASP A 432 36.70 -12.87 -9.75
C ASP A 432 36.51 -11.43 -9.23
N GLU A 433 36.21 -10.46 -10.10
CA GLU A 433 35.97 -9.05 -9.72
C GLU A 433 34.80 -8.87 -8.73
N PHE A 434 33.90 -9.86 -8.63
CA PHE A 434 32.74 -9.85 -7.73
C PHE A 434 32.87 -10.82 -6.55
N GLN A 435 33.91 -11.65 -6.55
CA GLN A 435 34.10 -12.69 -5.53
C GLN A 435 34.96 -12.16 -4.39
N PHE A 436 34.37 -12.09 -3.20
CA PHE A 436 35.08 -11.82 -1.95
C PHE A 436 35.40 -13.15 -1.27
N SER A 437 36.65 -13.60 -1.40
CA SER A 437 37.14 -14.87 -0.84
C SER A 437 37.93 -14.72 0.48
N ASP A 438 38.13 -13.48 0.93
CA ASP A 438 38.86 -13.18 2.16
C ASP A 438 37.95 -13.30 3.39
N SER A 439 38.56 -13.38 4.58
CA SER A 439 37.83 -13.20 5.84
C SER A 439 37.20 -11.81 5.87
N MET A 440 35.99 -11.73 6.43
CA MET A 440 35.34 -10.45 6.69
C MET A 440 36.22 -9.62 7.65
N PRO A 441 36.36 -8.30 7.45
CA PRO A 441 37.19 -7.48 8.32
C PRO A 441 36.65 -7.52 9.76
N GLU A 442 37.53 -7.56 10.74
CA GLU A 442 37.17 -7.55 12.17
C GLU A 442 36.98 -6.13 12.71
N SER A 443 37.37 -5.10 11.95
CA SER A 443 37.17 -3.69 12.31
C SER A 443 37.04 -2.78 11.10
N VAL A 444 36.47 -1.58 11.32
CA VAL A 444 36.43 -0.50 10.30
C VAL A 444 37.83 -0.08 9.84
N GLU A 445 38.81 -0.12 10.75
CA GLU A 445 40.20 0.26 10.42
C GLU A 445 40.85 -0.77 9.50
N GLU A 446 40.58 -2.07 9.72
CA GLU A 446 41.02 -3.12 8.80
C GLU A 446 40.41 -2.94 7.41
N PHE A 447 39.11 -2.64 7.34
CA PHE A 447 38.43 -2.33 6.09
C PHE A 447 39.06 -1.13 5.36
N ARG A 448 39.42 -0.06 6.07
CA ARG A 448 40.06 1.14 5.48
C ARG A 448 41.42 0.84 4.86
N ASN A 449 42.12 -0.18 5.37
CA ASN A 449 43.40 -0.64 4.84
C ASN A 449 43.27 -1.58 3.63
N PHE A 450 42.05 -1.93 3.21
CA PHE A 450 41.86 -2.73 2.00
C PHE A 450 42.31 -1.97 0.75
N SER A 451 42.91 -2.71 -0.19
CA SER A 451 43.13 -2.16 -1.53
C SER A 451 41.79 -1.81 -2.19
N PRO A 452 41.75 -0.84 -3.13
CA PRO A 452 40.51 -0.47 -3.81
C PRO A 452 39.77 -1.67 -4.43
N GLN A 453 40.51 -2.64 -4.97
CA GLN A 453 39.95 -3.86 -5.56
C GLN A 453 39.32 -4.77 -4.50
N LYS A 454 40.01 -4.96 -3.36
CA LYS A 454 39.49 -5.78 -2.24
C LYS A 454 38.25 -5.12 -1.61
N ARG A 455 38.26 -3.79 -1.49
CA ARG A 455 37.12 -2.99 -1.02
C ARG A 455 35.90 -3.12 -1.95
N ALA A 456 36.10 -3.02 -3.27
CA ALA A 456 35.03 -3.17 -4.23
C ALA A 456 34.41 -4.59 -4.20
N LYS A 457 35.23 -5.64 -4.06
CA LYS A 457 34.75 -7.03 -3.86
C LYS A 457 33.95 -7.17 -2.57
N PHE A 458 34.41 -6.56 -1.46
CA PHE A 458 33.68 -6.55 -0.19
C PHE A 458 32.30 -5.88 -0.33
N ILE A 459 32.21 -4.76 -1.04
CA ILE A 459 30.92 -4.09 -1.33
C ILE A 459 29.99 -5.02 -2.13
N CYS A 460 30.51 -5.78 -3.11
CA CYS A 460 29.70 -6.78 -3.83
C CYS A 460 29.19 -7.88 -2.89
N ALA A 461 30.00 -8.31 -1.91
CA ALA A 461 29.58 -9.28 -0.91
C ALA A 461 28.47 -8.73 0.00
N LEU A 462 28.62 -7.50 0.51
CA LEU A 462 27.56 -6.81 1.29
C LEU A 462 26.28 -6.63 0.46
N THR A 463 26.43 -6.29 -0.82
CA THR A 463 25.31 -6.18 -1.75
C THR A 463 24.55 -7.50 -1.81
N SER A 464 25.25 -8.63 -2.00
CA SER A 464 24.61 -9.95 -2.08
C SER A 464 23.89 -10.39 -0.80
N TYR A 465 24.24 -9.84 0.37
CA TYR A 465 23.51 -10.07 1.61
C TYR A 465 22.09 -9.52 1.53
N HIS A 466 21.95 -8.27 1.07
CA HIS A 466 20.69 -7.53 1.08
C HIS A 466 19.91 -7.62 -0.24
N PHE A 467 20.53 -8.09 -1.32
CA PHE A 467 19.98 -7.98 -2.66
C PHE A 467 19.62 -9.34 -3.26
N ARG A 468 18.46 -9.40 -3.89
CA ARG A 468 18.02 -10.51 -4.73
C ARG A 468 17.56 -9.95 -6.07
N ASP A 469 18.01 -10.58 -7.15
CA ASP A 469 17.70 -10.14 -8.51
C ASP A 469 16.88 -11.24 -9.18
N LEU A 470 15.68 -10.90 -9.60
CA LEU A 470 14.70 -11.87 -10.10
C LEU A 470 14.43 -11.62 -11.58
N ASP A 471 14.48 -12.66 -12.39
CA ASP A 471 14.14 -12.63 -13.82
C ASP A 471 12.61 -12.58 -14.02
N LEU A 472 11.97 -11.54 -13.47
CA LEU A 472 10.52 -11.33 -13.45
C LEU A 472 10.15 -9.94 -13.99
N GLY A 473 8.93 -9.80 -14.50
CA GLY A 473 8.28 -8.51 -14.78
C GLY A 473 7.58 -7.93 -13.55
N HIS A 474 7.10 -6.68 -13.60
CA HIS A 474 6.62 -5.97 -12.41
C HIS A 474 5.43 -6.66 -11.71
N ASN A 475 4.51 -7.24 -12.49
CA ASN A 475 3.26 -7.83 -11.98
C ASN A 475 3.28 -9.36 -11.82
N VAL A 476 4.44 -10.00 -12.03
CA VAL A 476 4.55 -11.46 -11.84
C VAL A 476 4.55 -11.79 -10.34
N PRO A 477 3.79 -12.77 -9.83
CA PRO A 477 3.83 -13.12 -8.42
C PRO A 477 5.24 -13.52 -7.97
N LEU A 478 5.62 -13.14 -6.75
CA LEU A 478 6.91 -13.51 -6.17
C LEU A 478 6.98 -15.04 -6.02
N PRO A 479 8.04 -15.73 -6.46
CA PRO A 479 8.15 -17.17 -6.26
C PRO A 479 8.19 -17.54 -4.78
N VAL A 480 7.54 -18.64 -4.39
CA VAL A 480 7.47 -19.11 -2.99
C VAL A 480 8.86 -19.34 -2.41
N ASP A 481 9.77 -19.94 -3.19
CA ASP A 481 11.17 -20.19 -2.81
C ASP A 481 11.97 -18.90 -2.53
N ALA A 482 11.65 -17.80 -3.22
CA ALA A 482 12.27 -16.50 -2.99
C ALA A 482 11.91 -15.91 -1.61
N THR A 483 10.74 -16.26 -1.05
CA THR A 483 10.28 -15.75 0.25
C THR A 483 11.04 -16.33 1.45
N PHE A 484 11.74 -17.46 1.27
CA PHE A 484 12.30 -18.24 2.38
C PHE A 484 13.80 -18.20 2.54
N GLN A 485 14.55 -17.70 1.57
CA GLN A 485 16.02 -17.80 1.64
C GLN A 485 16.54 -17.01 2.84
N PRO A 486 16.93 -17.67 3.95
CA PRO A 486 17.49 -16.98 5.09
C PRO A 486 18.81 -16.38 4.63
N VAL A 487 19.17 -15.23 5.19
CA VAL A 487 20.47 -14.66 4.88
C VAL A 487 21.55 -15.58 5.47
N THR A 488 22.21 -16.35 4.62
CA THR A 488 23.15 -17.42 5.00
C THR A 488 24.52 -16.90 5.42
N VAL A 489 24.81 -15.63 5.17
CA VAL A 489 26.07 -14.99 5.53
C VAL A 489 25.87 -14.27 6.85
N LYS A 490 26.64 -14.55 7.90
CA LYS A 490 26.68 -13.70 9.10
C LYS A 490 27.61 -12.52 8.82
N ILE A 491 27.09 -11.29 8.88
CA ILE A 491 27.96 -10.11 8.95
C ILE A 491 28.60 -10.12 10.35
N PRO A 492 29.92 -9.95 10.49
CA PRO A 492 30.58 -9.93 11.80
C PRO A 492 30.02 -8.84 12.73
N PHE A 493 30.03 -9.13 14.02
CA PHE A 493 29.57 -8.26 15.12
C PHE A 493 30.15 -6.83 15.06
N ALA A 494 31.39 -6.66 14.57
CA ALA A 494 32.07 -5.36 14.49
C ALA A 494 31.46 -4.33 13.51
N PHE A 495 30.49 -4.72 12.68
CA PHE A 495 29.72 -3.81 11.82
C PHE A 495 28.30 -3.57 12.32
N GLN A 496 27.97 -4.08 13.51
CA GLN A 496 26.67 -3.97 14.16
C GLN A 496 26.71 -3.11 15.44
N ASP A 497 27.86 -2.59 15.89
CA ASP A 497 28.01 -1.97 17.22
C ASP A 497 27.17 -0.68 17.44
N ASP A 498 26.60 -0.06 16.41
CA ASP A 498 25.58 0.99 16.57
C ASP A 498 24.15 0.45 16.86
N MET A 499 23.99 -0.86 17.05
CA MET A 499 22.69 -1.55 17.17
C MET A 499 22.30 -1.89 18.61
N GLU A 500 23.25 -1.87 19.56
CA GLU A 500 23.01 -2.28 20.97
C GLU A 500 22.98 -1.12 21.99
N GLU A 501 23.49 0.09 21.65
CA GLU A 501 23.67 1.16 22.63
C GLU A 501 22.42 2.00 23.00
N ASN A 502 21.22 1.66 22.54
CA ASN A 502 19.97 2.28 23.03
C ASN A 502 18.97 1.26 23.59
N HIS A 503 19.50 0.23 24.25
CA HIS A 503 18.73 -0.69 25.07
C HIS A 503 18.71 -0.23 26.53
N GLU A 504 18.07 0.91 26.81
CA GLU A 504 17.43 1.29 28.09
C GLU A 504 17.05 2.79 28.07
N SER A 505 15.83 3.10 27.61
CA SER A 505 15.00 4.22 28.13
C SER A 505 13.58 4.15 27.57
#